data_AF-A0A6I7QNH2-F1
#
_entry.id   AF-A0A6I7QNH2-F1
#
_cell.length_a   1.000
_cell.length_b   1.000
_cell.length_c   1.000
_cell.angle_alpha   90.00
_cell.angle_beta   90.00
_cell.angle_gamma   90.00
#
_symmetry.space_group_name_H-M   'P 1'
#
loop_
_entity.id
_entity.type
_entity.pdbx_description
1 polymer ?
#
loop_
_entity_poly.entity_id
_entity_poly.type
_entity_poly.pdbx_seq_one_letter_code
_entity_poly.pdbx_strand_id
1 'polypeptide(L)'
;MKTLKQLSAVEFSISKNRGKLLENLVFLEYLKAGKALFYFKGNHECDFIVKDGNTMSPFQVSWDILEGSTKERELRGLNEACDYLGTKTGTIICFDHEDTFTYPNNDLK
;
A
#
# COMPACT_ATOMS: atom_id res chain seq x y z
N MET A 1 14.63 -8.27 -34.35
CA MET A 1 14.44 -7.52 -33.09
C MET A 1 12.99 -7.69 -32.62
N LYS A 2 12.66 -8.78 -31.90
CA LYS A 2 11.28 -9.10 -31.44
C LYS A 2 11.20 -9.67 -30.01
N THR A 3 12.30 -9.66 -29.25
CA THR A 3 12.42 -10.41 -27.98
C THR A 3 12.15 -9.61 -26.70
N LEU A 4 11.98 -8.28 -26.77
CA LEU A 4 11.83 -7.44 -25.57
C LEU A 4 10.41 -7.39 -24.96
N LYS A 5 9.36 -7.84 -25.68
CA LYS A 5 7.97 -7.67 -25.21
C LYS A 5 7.47 -8.78 -24.27
N GLN A 6 8.15 -9.93 -24.21
CA GLN A 6 7.72 -11.04 -23.35
C GLN A 6 8.35 -11.00 -21.95
N LEU A 7 9.57 -10.48 -21.81
CA LEU A 7 10.25 -10.39 -20.51
C LEU A 7 9.50 -9.46 -19.53
N SER A 8 9.04 -8.29 -19.99
CA SER A 8 8.35 -7.31 -19.13
C SER A 8 7.00 -7.79 -18.60
N ALA A 9 6.25 -8.57 -19.39
CA ALA A 9 4.97 -9.14 -18.95
C ALA A 9 5.16 -10.22 -17.87
N VAL A 10 6.24 -11.01 -17.98
CA VAL A 10 6.62 -12.01 -16.98
C VAL A 10 7.08 -11.33 -15.69
N GLU A 11 7.94 -10.31 -15.78
CA GLU A 11 8.39 -9.51 -14.63
C GLU A 11 7.20 -8.84 -13.91
N PHE A 12 6.29 -8.22 -14.66
CA PHE A 12 5.08 -7.63 -14.10
C PHE A 12 4.20 -8.68 -13.40
N SER A 13 4.03 -9.86 -14.01
CA SER A 13 3.26 -10.95 -13.38
C SER A 13 3.94 -11.47 -12.11
N ILE A 14 5.27 -11.56 -12.09
CA ILE A 14 6.03 -11.97 -10.90
C ILE A 14 5.89 -10.92 -9.80
N SER A 15 6.04 -9.63 -10.15
CA SER A 15 5.85 -8.51 -9.23
C SER A 15 4.44 -8.50 -8.63
N LYS A 16 3.41 -8.64 -9.46
CA LYS A 16 2.01 -8.74 -9.02
C LYS A 16 1.76 -9.93 -8.09
N ASN A 17 2.41 -11.06 -8.35
CA ASN A 17 2.32 -12.23 -7.47
C ASN A 17 2.99 -11.98 -6.12
N ARG A 18 4.15 -11.32 -6.10
CA ARG A 18 4.84 -10.94 -4.85
C ARG A 18 4.03 -9.95 -4.02
N GLY A 19 3.44 -8.93 -4.66
CA GLY A 19 2.55 -7.97 -4.00
C GLY A 19 1.39 -8.66 -3.28
N LYS A 20 0.69 -9.56 -3.99
CA LYS A 20 -0.40 -10.35 -3.38
C LYS A 20 0.03 -11.26 -2.24
N LEU A 21 1.22 -11.86 -2.33
CA LEU A 21 1.76 -12.70 -1.25
C LEU A 21 2.06 -11.86 0.00
N LEU A 22 2.62 -10.66 -0.17
CA LEU A 22 2.89 -9.74 0.93
C LEU A 22 1.58 -9.21 1.54
N GLU A 23 0.61 -8.82 0.72
CA GLU A 23 -0.73 -8.41 1.15
C GLU A 23 -1.38 -9.51 2.01
N ASN A 24 -1.37 -10.76 1.53
CA ASN A 24 -1.90 -11.90 2.28
C ASN A 24 -1.15 -12.16 3.57
N LEU A 25 0.18 -12.04 3.57
CA LEU A 25 0.99 -12.20 4.77
C LEU A 25 0.60 -11.15 5.83
N VAL A 26 0.56 -9.88 5.44
CA VAL A 26 0.16 -8.77 6.33
C VAL A 26 -1.24 -8.99 6.89
N PHE A 27 -2.19 -9.38 6.03
CA PHE A 27 -3.55 -9.71 6.44
C PHE A 27 -3.59 -10.82 7.51
N LEU A 28 -2.87 -11.92 7.28
CA LEU A 28 -2.79 -13.04 8.21
C LEU A 28 -2.14 -12.65 9.54
N GLU A 29 -1.10 -11.81 9.54
CA GLU A 29 -0.46 -11.35 10.76
C GLU A 29 -1.40 -10.48 11.61
N TYR A 30 -2.16 -9.57 11.01
CA TYR A 30 -3.16 -8.80 11.76
C TYR A 30 -4.32 -9.65 12.28
N LEU A 31 -4.77 -10.66 11.52
CA LEU A 31 -5.77 -11.62 11.99
C LEU A 31 -5.26 -12.43 13.18
N LYS A 32 -4.03 -12.94 13.12
CA LYS A 32 -3.40 -13.66 14.24
C LYS A 32 -3.29 -12.78 15.50
N ALA A 33 -3.03 -11.48 15.31
CA ALA A 33 -3.01 -10.50 16.38
C ALA A 33 -4.41 -10.10 16.89
N GLY A 34 -5.48 -10.70 16.39
CA GLY A 34 -6.86 -10.46 16.82
C GLY A 34 -7.41 -9.09 16.40
N LYS A 35 -6.82 -8.45 15.38
CA LYS A 35 -7.28 -7.16 14.87
C LYS A 35 -8.39 -7.37 13.83
N ALA A 36 -9.32 -6.42 13.75
CA ALA A 36 -10.31 -6.44 12.68
C ALA A 36 -9.78 -5.67 11.47
N LEU A 37 -9.90 -6.25 10.28
CA LEU A 37 -9.45 -5.66 9.02
C LEU A 37 -10.63 -5.40 8.10
N PHE A 38 -10.55 -4.30 7.36
CA PHE A 38 -11.53 -3.90 6.35
C PHE A 38 -10.80 -3.46 5.08
N TYR A 39 -11.35 -3.77 3.91
CA TYR A 39 -10.84 -3.22 2.66
C TYR A 39 -11.37 -1.79 2.45
N PHE A 40 -10.54 -0.89 1.95
CA PHE A 40 -10.96 0.47 1.61
C PHE A 40 -10.96 0.69 0.10
N LYS A 41 -12.09 1.19 -0.41
CA LYS A 41 -12.27 1.51 -1.82
C LYS A 41 -13.05 2.82 -1.99
N GLY A 42 -12.32 3.87 -2.36
CA GLY A 42 -12.88 5.15 -2.81
C GLY A 42 -12.65 5.35 -4.31
N ASN A 43 -12.18 6.52 -4.69
CA ASN A 43 -11.63 6.77 -6.03
C ASN A 43 -10.29 6.04 -6.22
N HIS A 44 -9.51 5.95 -5.15
CA HIS A 44 -8.34 5.10 -5.02
C HIS A 44 -8.58 3.99 -3.99
N GLU A 45 -7.80 2.93 -4.08
CA GLU A 45 -7.88 1.77 -3.18
C GLU A 45 -6.74 1.85 -2.16
N CYS A 46 -7.04 1.50 -0.91
CA CYS A 46 -6.07 1.26 0.15
C CYS A 46 -6.34 -0.13 0.70
N ASP A 47 -5.29 -0.95 0.82
CA ASP A 47 -5.48 -2.40 1.03
C ASP A 47 -6.24 -2.68 2.33
N PHE A 48 -5.86 -2.04 3.44
CA PHE A 48 -6.44 -2.33 4.74
C PHE A 48 -6.74 -1.09 5.58
N ILE A 49 -7.90 -1.11 6.24
CA ILE A 49 -8.14 -0.38 7.47
C ILE A 49 -8.09 -1.38 8.62
N VAL A 50 -7.19 -1.16 9.56
CA VAL A 50 -7.05 -2.00 10.74
C VAL A 50 -7.68 -1.31 11.93
N LYS A 51 -8.57 -2.03 12.63
CA LYS A 51 -9.18 -1.59 13.87
C LYS A 51 -8.47 -2.19 15.07
N ASP A 52 -8.05 -1.34 15.99
CA ASP A 52 -7.53 -1.69 17.29
C ASP A 52 -8.23 -0.90 18.40
N GLY A 53 -9.12 -1.58 19.14
CA GLY A 53 -10.02 -0.89 20.07
C GLY A 53 -10.91 0.12 19.36
N ASN A 54 -10.72 1.41 19.68
CA ASN A 54 -11.45 2.53 19.08
C ASN A 54 -10.67 3.23 17.95
N THR A 55 -9.44 2.80 17.68
CA THR A 55 -8.60 3.40 16.65
C THR A 55 -8.76 2.65 15.33
N MET A 56 -8.92 3.40 14.25
CA MET A 56 -8.92 2.91 12.87
C MET A 56 -7.72 3.52 12.17
N SER A 57 -6.85 2.70 11.59
CA SER A 57 -5.64 3.15 10.92
C SER A 57 -5.54 2.57 9.51
N PRO A 58 -5.22 3.39 8.49
CA PRO A 58 -5.07 2.92 7.13
C PRO A 58 -3.66 2.37 6.89
N PHE A 59 -3.60 1.22 6.21
CA PHE A 59 -2.39 0.49 5.84
C PHE A 59 -2.45 0.13 4.36
N GLN A 60 -1.49 0.63 3.60
CA GLN A 60 -1.23 0.20 2.22
C GLN A 60 -0.11 -0.83 2.24
N VAL A 61 -0.16 -1.83 1.36
CA VAL A 61 0.89 -2.83 1.20
C VAL A 61 1.44 -2.73 -0.21
N SER A 62 2.75 -2.53 -0.33
CA SER A 62 3.42 -2.56 -1.63
C SER A 62 4.74 -3.32 -1.52
N TRP A 63 5.00 -4.22 -2.47
CA TRP A 63 6.29 -4.90 -2.53
C TRP A 63 7.43 -3.93 -2.84
N ASP A 64 7.19 -2.97 -3.73
CA ASP A 64 8.17 -1.98 -4.18
C ASP A 64 7.52 -0.60 -4.23
N ILE A 65 8.10 0.36 -3.50
CA ILE A 65 7.66 1.76 -3.45
C ILE A 65 8.63 2.71 -4.15
N LEU A 66 9.71 2.21 -4.75
CA LEU A 66 10.78 3.03 -5.30
C LEU A 66 10.49 3.48 -6.74
N GLU A 67 9.54 2.85 -7.44
CA GLU A 67 9.09 3.32 -8.75
C GLU A 67 8.13 4.51 -8.61
N GLY A 68 8.51 5.67 -9.17
CA GLY A 68 7.79 6.93 -8.95
C GLY A 68 6.29 6.93 -9.29
N SER A 69 5.88 6.25 -10.38
CA SER A 69 4.45 6.13 -10.73
C SER A 69 3.67 5.22 -9.76
N THR A 70 4.32 4.19 -9.24
CA THR A 70 3.77 3.28 -8.23
C THR A 70 3.63 4.02 -6.90
N LYS A 71 4.69 4.70 -6.44
CA LYS A 71 4.70 5.50 -5.20
C LYS A 71 3.53 6.49 -5.13
N GLU A 72 3.33 7.25 -6.20
CA GLU A 72 2.25 8.23 -6.27
C GLU A 72 0.85 7.60 -6.23
N ARG A 73 0.67 6.42 -6.84
CA ARG A 73 -0.62 5.70 -6.78
C ARG A 73 -0.90 5.17 -5.39
N GLU A 74 0.10 4.54 -4.76
CA GLU A 74 -0.02 4.02 -3.39
C GLU A 74 -0.30 5.15 -2.39
N LEU A 75 0.36 6.30 -2.56
CA LEU A 75 0.16 7.44 -1.68
C LEU A 75 -1.21 8.09 -1.80
N ARG A 76 -1.77 8.18 -3.01
CA ARG A 76 -3.14 8.67 -3.18
C ARG A 76 -4.16 7.76 -2.51
N GLY A 77 -4.01 6.44 -2.64
CA GLY A 77 -4.84 5.45 -1.96
C GLY A 77 -4.82 5.62 -0.46
N LEU A 78 -3.61 5.69 0.12
CA LEU A 78 -3.42 5.87 1.56
C LEU A 78 -3.97 7.22 2.05
N ASN A 79 -3.70 8.31 1.34
CA ASN A 79 -4.16 9.64 1.71
C ASN A 79 -5.70 9.73 1.68
N GLU A 80 -6.34 9.15 0.67
CA GLU A 80 -7.81 9.12 0.59
C GLU A 80 -8.42 8.33 1.76
N ALA A 81 -7.78 7.23 2.18
CA ALA A 81 -8.17 6.49 3.37
C ALA A 81 -7.96 7.28 4.66
N CYS A 82 -6.86 8.04 4.77
CA CYS A 82 -6.60 8.95 5.89
C CYS A 82 -7.71 10.00 6.00
N ASP A 83 -8.05 10.65 4.89
CA ASP A 83 -9.09 11.68 4.81
C ASP A 83 -10.46 11.10 5.21
N TYR A 84 -10.81 9.91 4.72
CA TYR A 84 -12.04 9.22 5.08
C TYR A 84 -12.16 8.92 6.58
N LEU A 85 -11.05 8.54 7.22
CA LEU A 85 -10.99 8.24 8.65
C LEU A 85 -10.77 9.47 9.54
N GLY A 86 -10.42 10.62 8.96
CA GLY A 86 -10.02 11.82 9.70
C GLY A 86 -8.70 11.66 10.47
N THR A 87 -7.82 10.75 10.05
CA THR A 87 -6.48 10.57 10.65
C THR A 87 -5.43 11.35 9.87
N LYS A 88 -4.39 11.81 10.57
CA LYS A 88 -3.25 12.52 9.96
C LYS A 88 -2.14 11.58 9.47
N THR A 89 -2.23 10.30 9.81
CA THR A 89 -1.17 9.32 9.57
C THR A 89 -1.74 8.04 9.00
N GLY A 90 -0.99 7.46 8.08
CA GLY A 90 -1.19 6.14 7.51
C GLY A 90 0.16 5.46 7.33
N THR A 91 0.16 4.15 7.15
CA THR A 91 1.39 3.37 7.02
C THR A 91 1.42 2.65 5.67
N ILE A 92 2.60 2.62 5.05
CA ILE A 92 2.85 1.72 3.92
C ILE A 92 3.77 0.61 4.42
N ILE A 93 3.34 -0.65 4.27
CA ILE A 93 4.15 -1.82 4.57
C ILE A 93 4.81 -2.27 3.28
N CYS A 94 6.13 -2.36 3.30
CA CYS A 94 6.93 -2.87 2.18
C CYS A 94 7.96 -3.89 2.64
N PHE A 95 8.58 -4.60 1.70
CA PHE A 95 9.35 -5.80 2.00
C PHE A 95 10.68 -5.52 2.73
N ASP A 96 11.41 -4.47 2.34
CA ASP A 96 12.79 -4.25 2.81
C ASP A 96 13.16 -2.77 3.04
N HIS A 97 12.19 -1.86 3.03
CA HIS A 97 12.43 -0.43 3.19
C HIS A 97 11.67 0.14 4.39
N GLU A 98 12.28 1.10 5.09
CA GLU A 98 11.64 1.89 6.15
C GLU A 98 11.89 3.38 5.85
N ASP A 99 10.83 4.19 5.89
CA ASP A 99 10.91 5.64 5.65
C ASP A 99 9.83 6.39 6.42
N THR A 100 9.96 7.71 6.53
CA THR A 100 8.91 8.61 7.00
C THR A 100 8.95 9.91 6.20
N PHE A 101 7.81 10.30 5.64
CA PHE A 101 7.69 11.52 4.85
C PHE A 101 6.28 12.12 5.00
N THR A 102 6.12 13.37 4.57
CA THR A 102 4.84 14.08 4.57
C THR A 102 4.20 14.03 3.18
N TYR A 103 2.88 13.90 3.13
CA TYR A 103 2.09 13.90 1.90
C TYR A 103 0.82 14.73 2.06
N PRO A 104 0.43 15.57 1.08
CA PRO A 104 1.20 15.92 -0.11
C PRO A 104 2.50 16.65 0.27
N ASN A 105 3.56 16.40 -0.50
CA ASN A 105 4.88 16.96 -0.22
C ASN A 105 4.82 18.48 -0.46
N ASN A 106 4.64 19.28 0.59
CA ASN A 106 4.51 20.73 0.51
C ASN A 106 5.83 21.44 0.13
N ASP A 107 6.89 20.68 -0.16
CA ASP A 107 8.20 21.19 -0.58
C ASP A 107 8.37 21.29 -2.11
N LEU A 108 7.29 21.12 -2.90
CA LEU A 108 7.28 21.50 -4.31
C LEU A 108 7.04 23.01 -4.45
N LYS A 109 8.13 23.79 -4.44
CA LYS A 109 8.21 25.08 -5.15
C LYS A 109 8.69 24.86 -6.58
#